data_AF-A0A915LTQ5-F1
#
_entry.id   AF-A0A915LTQ5-F1
#
_cell.length_a   1.000
_cell.length_b   1.000
_cell.length_c   1.000
_cell.angle_alpha   90.00
_cell.angle_beta   90.00
_cell.angle_gamma   90.00
#
_symmetry.space_group_name_H-M   'P 1'
#
loop_
_entity.id
_entity.type
_entity.pdbx_description
1 polymer ?
#
loop_
_entity_poly.entity_id
_entity_poly.type
_entity_poly.pdbx_seq_one_letter_code
_entity_poly.pdbx_strand_id
1 'polypeptide(L)'
;MTFNPRVTQQSKYNELEGNNLLEWIKELVKDDAVNTEGSRQNFHTQLKDGQLLCRLLNAVEPATVKKVMKPISNFNCMENINQFVTGARKLGVIDEETFQSVDLLEGRDLFSVCVTLQALARKLEKSHGIAPPKQVPKNKI
;
A
#
# COMPACT_ATOMS: atom_id res chain seq x y z
N MET A 1 -30.50 8.28 1.00
CA MET A 1 -29.59 9.37 0.62
C MET A 1 -28.19 8.78 0.47
N THR A 2 -27.86 8.22 -0.69
CA THR A 2 -26.57 7.57 -0.95
C THR A 2 -25.76 8.45 -1.89
N PHE A 3 -25.13 9.49 -1.32
CA PHE A 3 -24.03 10.15 -2.00
C PHE A 3 -22.86 9.18 -2.00
N ASN A 4 -22.57 8.56 -3.15
CA ASN A 4 -21.37 7.78 -3.35
C ASN A 4 -20.43 8.60 -4.27
N PRO A 5 -19.68 9.58 -3.75
CA PRO A 5 -18.77 10.39 -4.54
C PRO A 5 -17.50 9.57 -4.82
N ARG A 6 -17.59 8.56 -5.68
CA ARG A 6 -16.41 8.08 -6.43
C ARG A 6 -16.01 9.13 -7.48
N VAL A 7 -15.81 10.36 -7.02
CA VAL A 7 -15.10 11.41 -7.74
C VAL A 7 -13.74 10.79 -8.05
N THR A 8 -13.49 10.59 -9.34
CA THR A 8 -12.36 9.87 -9.96
C THR A 8 -11.09 9.97 -9.11
N GLN A 9 -10.91 8.99 -8.23
CA GLN A 9 -9.76 8.86 -7.33
C GLN A 9 -8.42 8.82 -8.10
N GLN A 10 -8.47 8.46 -9.39
CA GLN A 10 -7.37 8.58 -10.34
C GLN A 10 -6.73 9.97 -10.44
N SER A 11 -7.49 11.06 -10.30
CA SER A 11 -6.96 12.42 -10.35
C SER A 11 -6.36 12.90 -9.02
N LYS A 12 -6.47 12.08 -7.96
CA LYS A 12 -5.96 12.40 -6.62
C LYS A 12 -4.61 11.75 -6.32
N TYR A 13 -4.12 10.84 -7.17
CA TYR A 13 -2.81 10.24 -6.99
C TYR A 13 -1.73 11.31 -7.17
N ASN A 14 -0.89 11.47 -6.15
CA ASN A 14 0.23 12.41 -6.17
C ASN A 14 1.54 11.63 -6.23
N GLU A 15 2.36 11.91 -7.24
CA GLU A 15 3.64 11.23 -7.44
C GLU A 15 4.59 11.44 -6.26
N LEU A 16 4.59 12.63 -5.64
CA LEU A 16 5.40 12.89 -4.44
C LEU A 16 4.97 11.99 -3.28
N GLU A 17 3.66 11.77 -3.13
CA GLU A 17 3.13 10.91 -2.08
C GLU A 17 3.48 9.44 -2.35
N GLY A 18 3.35 8.99 -3.60
CA GLY A 18 3.80 7.67 -4.04
C GLY A 18 5.30 7.45 -3.80
N ASN A 19 6.14 8.44 -4.09
CA ASN A 19 7.58 8.38 -3.83
C ASN A 19 7.88 8.17 -2.34
N ASN A 20 7.27 9.00 -1.49
CA ASN A 20 7.49 8.93 -0.05
C ASN A 20 6.99 7.60 0.55
N LEU A 21 5.90 7.06 0.01
CA LEU A 21 5.38 5.75 0.38
C LEU A 21 6.35 4.63 -0.01
N LEU A 22 6.89 4.65 -1.25
CA LEU A 22 7.85 3.64 -1.70
C LEU A 22 9.17 3.73 -0.93
N GLU A 23 9.65 4.94 -0.63
CA GLU A 23 10.84 5.16 0.21
C GLU A 23 10.62 4.56 1.61
N TRP A 24 9.48 4.83 2.23
CA TRP A 24 9.13 4.25 3.52
C TRP A 24 9.03 2.72 3.49
N ILE A 25 8.43 2.16 2.44
CA ILE A 25 8.38 0.69 2.25
C ILE A 25 9.79 0.13 2.10
N LYS A 26 10.64 0.78 1.31
CA LYS A 26 12.04 0.39 1.12
C LYS A 26 12.80 0.38 2.45
N GLU A 27 12.63 1.40 3.29
CA GLU A 27 13.28 1.48 4.60
C GLU A 27 12.82 0.37 5.55
N LEU A 28 11.53 0.04 5.54
CA LEU A 28 10.98 -1.02 6.40
C LEU A 28 11.38 -2.42 5.94
N VAL A 29 11.27 -2.70 4.64
CA VAL A 29 11.63 -4.00 4.07
C VAL A 29 13.15 -4.16 3.99
N LYS A 30 13.91 -3.06 4.07
CA LYS A 30 15.38 -3.01 3.88
C LYS A 30 15.81 -3.64 2.56
N ASP A 31 15.09 -3.31 1.49
CA ASP A 31 15.30 -3.87 0.16
C ASP A 31 15.67 -2.75 -0.83
N ASP A 32 16.96 -2.67 -1.15
CA ASP A 32 17.51 -1.64 -2.03
C ASP A 32 17.06 -1.76 -3.49
N ALA A 33 16.47 -2.89 -3.89
CA ALA A 33 15.95 -3.10 -5.23
C ALA A 33 14.60 -2.40 -5.46
N VAL A 34 13.94 -1.91 -4.41
CA VAL A 34 12.68 -1.16 -4.53
C VAL A 34 12.97 0.19 -5.18
N ASN A 35 12.39 0.40 -6.36
CA ASN A 35 12.44 1.69 -7.02
C ASN A 35 11.48 2.66 -6.30
N THR A 36 12.03 3.71 -5.69
CA THR A 36 11.27 4.72 -4.94
C THR A 36 10.63 5.78 -5.84
N GLU A 37 10.75 5.68 -7.15
CA GLU A 37 10.16 6.64 -8.08
C GLU A 37 8.64 6.73 -7.92
N GLY A 38 8.15 7.94 -7.68
CA GLY A 38 6.74 8.23 -7.44
C GLY A 38 5.80 8.07 -8.65
N SER A 39 6.33 7.80 -9.83
CA SER A 39 5.56 7.63 -11.07
C SER A 39 4.47 6.59 -10.86
N ARG A 40 3.24 6.91 -11.30
CA ARG A 40 2.07 6.00 -11.20
C ARG A 40 2.37 4.58 -11.71
N GLN A 41 3.07 4.49 -12.84
CA GLN A 41 3.44 3.23 -13.47
C GLN A 41 4.44 2.44 -12.62
N ASN A 42 5.44 3.11 -12.04
CA ASN A 42 6.42 2.48 -11.17
C ASN A 42 5.75 2.01 -9.87
N PHE A 43 5.00 2.87 -9.20
CA PHE A 43 4.26 2.54 -7.98
C PHE A 43 3.35 1.31 -8.16
N HIS A 44 2.58 1.28 -9.26
CA HIS A 44 1.79 0.10 -9.62
C HIS A 44 2.67 -1.13 -9.83
N THR A 45 3.75 -1.01 -10.60
CA THR A 45 4.64 -2.15 -10.91
C THR A 45 5.31 -2.73 -9.67
N GLN A 46 5.72 -1.90 -8.70
CA GLN A 46 6.35 -2.36 -7.46
C GLN A 46 5.35 -3.13 -6.56
N LEU A 47 4.07 -2.75 -6.59
CA LEU A 47 3.07 -3.24 -5.64
C LEU A 47 2.09 -4.27 -6.22
N LYS A 48 1.89 -4.31 -7.55
CA LYS A 48 0.89 -5.15 -8.24
C LYS A 48 1.00 -6.64 -7.94
N ASP A 49 2.21 -7.12 -7.65
CA ASP A 49 2.46 -8.54 -7.38
C ASP A 49 2.16 -8.91 -5.92
N GLY A 50 1.87 -7.92 -5.07
CA GLY A 50 1.54 -8.07 -3.65
C GLY A 50 2.68 -8.58 -2.77
N GLN A 51 3.79 -9.05 -3.36
CA GLN A 51 4.93 -9.58 -2.61
C GLN A 51 5.57 -8.51 -1.73
N LEU A 52 5.80 -7.32 -2.27
CA LEU A 52 6.42 -6.22 -1.53
C LEU A 52 5.54 -5.79 -0.35
N LEU A 53 4.22 -5.72 -0.58
CA LEU A 53 3.22 -5.45 0.47
C LEU A 53 3.22 -6.52 1.57
N CYS A 54 3.30 -7.80 1.20
CA CYS A 54 3.39 -8.88 2.19
C CYS A 54 4.68 -8.81 3.01
N ARG A 55 5.80 -8.50 2.36
CA ARG A 55 7.09 -8.31 3.03
C ARG A 55 7.06 -7.14 3.98
N LEU A 56 6.44 -6.03 3.60
CA LEU A 56 6.23 -4.86 4.46
C LEU A 56 5.56 -5.27 5.78
N LEU A 57 4.45 -6.00 5.71
CA LEU A 57 3.79 -6.47 6.93
C LEU A 57 4.67 -7.39 7.76
N ASN A 58 5.37 -8.34 7.13
CA ASN A 58 6.28 -9.24 7.84
C ASN A 58 7.50 -8.53 8.44
N ALA A 59 7.93 -7.40 7.88
CA ALA A 59 9.01 -6.58 8.41
C ALA A 59 8.57 -5.83 9.68
N VAL A 60 7.29 -5.45 9.75
CA VAL A 60 6.71 -4.74 10.89
C VAL A 60 6.28 -5.70 12.00
N GLU A 61 5.47 -6.70 11.64
CA GLU A 61 5.02 -7.74 12.53
C GLU A 61 5.36 -9.11 11.91
N PRO A 62 6.38 -9.81 12.44
CA PRO A 62 6.82 -11.07 11.88
C PRO A 62 5.69 -12.10 11.93
N ALA A 63 5.60 -12.93 10.88
CA ALA A 63 4.56 -13.94 10.70
C ALA A 63 3.12 -13.42 10.46
N THR A 64 2.94 -12.13 10.13
CA THR A 64 1.65 -11.59 9.67
C THR A 64 1.15 -12.30 8.41
N VAL A 65 2.04 -12.42 7.41
CA VAL A 65 1.79 -13.15 6.16
C VAL A 65 2.58 -14.44 6.19
N LYS A 66 1.87 -15.56 6.40
CA LYS A 66 2.49 -16.88 6.57
C LYS A 66 3.19 -17.38 5.29
N LYS A 67 2.60 -17.11 4.12
CA LYS A 67 3.12 -17.58 2.85
C LYS A 67 2.90 -16.56 1.74
N VAL A 68 3.98 -15.93 1.31
CA VAL A 68 3.98 -15.08 0.12
C VAL A 68 4.01 -15.98 -1.11
N MET A 69 2.98 -15.87 -1.95
CA MET A 69 2.85 -16.61 -3.20
C MET A 69 3.77 -16.01 -4.26
N LYS A 70 4.38 -16.86 -5.09
CA LYS A 70 5.16 -16.39 -6.24
C LYS A 70 4.20 -15.83 -7.30
N PRO A 71 4.46 -14.65 -7.91
CA PRO A 71 3.59 -14.00 -8.88
C PRO A 71 3.66 -14.68 -10.26
N ILE A 72 3.30 -15.96 -10.30
CA ILE A 72 3.26 -16.77 -11.53
C ILE A 72 1.96 -16.52 -12.31
N SER A 73 0.92 -16.07 -11.62
CA SER A 73 -0.41 -15.88 -12.18
C SER A 73 -1.14 -14.78 -11.42
N ASN A 74 -2.10 -14.12 -12.08
CA ASN A 74 -2.93 -13.08 -11.47
C ASN A 74 -3.58 -13.54 -10.15
N PHE A 75 -4.00 -14.81 -10.07
CA PHE A 75 -4.54 -15.39 -8.83
C PHE A 75 -3.55 -15.32 -7.66
N ASN A 76 -2.28 -15.63 -7.89
CA ASN A 76 -1.24 -15.57 -6.85
C ASN A 76 -0.96 -14.13 -6.42
N CYS A 77 -0.96 -13.18 -7.36
CA CYS A 77 -0.81 -11.76 -7.06
C CYS A 77 -1.99 -11.26 -6.23
N MET A 78 -3.23 -11.59 -6.63
CA MET A 78 -4.43 -11.24 -5.84
C MET A 78 -4.38 -11.83 -4.44
N GLU A 79 -3.96 -13.09 -4.29
CA GLU A 79 -3.83 -13.73 -2.97
C GLU A 79 -2.82 -12.99 -2.09
N ASN A 80 -1.66 -12.60 -2.63
CA ASN A 80 -0.71 -11.77 -1.88
C ASN A 80 -1.33 -10.44 -1.44
N ILE A 81 -2.04 -9.77 -2.34
CA ILE A 81 -2.69 -8.50 -2.02
C ILE A 81 -3.78 -8.69 -0.96
N ASN A 82 -4.59 -9.74 -1.05
CA ASN A 82 -5.62 -10.04 -0.05
C ASN A 82 -5.01 -10.38 1.32
N GLN A 83 -3.90 -11.11 1.35
CA GLN A 83 -3.14 -11.34 2.59
C GLN A 83 -2.64 -10.02 3.19
N PHE A 84 -2.16 -9.09 2.36
CA PHE A 84 -1.80 -7.75 2.81
C PHE A 84 -2.99 -7.00 3.42
N VAL A 85 -4.10 -6.90 2.70
CA VAL A 85 -5.30 -6.19 3.18
C VAL A 85 -5.80 -6.78 4.50
N THR A 86 -5.79 -8.11 4.62
CA THR A 86 -6.15 -8.82 5.85
C THR A 86 -5.22 -8.50 7.00
N GLY A 87 -3.90 -8.45 6.76
CA GLY A 87 -2.92 -8.07 7.77
C GLY A 87 -3.05 -6.61 8.20
N ALA A 88 -3.25 -5.70 7.25
CA ALA A 88 -3.49 -4.29 7.55
C ALA A 88 -4.74 -4.09 8.42
N ARG A 89 -5.82 -4.85 8.18
CA ARG A 89 -7.02 -4.85 9.03
C ARG A 89 -6.74 -5.32 10.44
N LYS A 90 -5.93 -6.37 10.61
CA LYS A 90 -5.51 -6.85 11.94
C LYS A 90 -4.69 -5.82 12.71
N LEU A 91 -3.88 -5.03 12.00
CA LEU A 91 -3.13 -3.90 12.56
C LEU A 91 -4.01 -2.66 12.85
N GLY A 92 -5.31 -2.74 12.57
CA GLY A 92 -6.30 -1.73 12.94
C GLY A 92 -6.65 -0.72 11.85
N VAL A 93 -6.29 -0.99 10.59
CA VAL A 93 -6.81 -0.23 9.44
C VAL A 93 -8.27 -0.59 9.22
N ILE A 94 -9.14 0.41 9.08
CA ILE A 94 -10.58 0.21 8.88
C ILE A 94 -10.89 -0.18 7.43
N ASP A 95 -11.97 -0.93 7.21
CA ASP A 95 -12.36 -1.44 5.89
C ASP A 95 -12.51 -0.32 4.84
N GLU A 96 -13.06 0.83 5.26
CA GLU A 96 -13.26 2.03 4.43
C GLU A 96 -11.96 2.65 3.90
N GLU A 97 -10.84 2.43 4.59
CA GLU A 97 -9.51 2.87 4.18
C GLU A 97 -8.73 1.75 3.47
N THR A 98 -9.32 0.56 3.26
CA THR A 98 -8.71 -0.54 2.50
C THR A 98 -9.09 -0.52 1.02
N PHE A 99 -8.31 -1.21 0.18
CA PHE A 99 -8.57 -1.37 -1.24
C PHE A 99 -8.87 -2.83 -1.60
N GLN A 100 -9.44 -3.08 -2.79
CA GLN A 100 -9.65 -4.44 -3.29
C GLN A 100 -8.47 -4.90 -4.12
N SER A 101 -8.18 -6.21 -4.10
CA SER A 101 -7.03 -6.78 -4.83
C SER A 101 -7.06 -6.49 -6.33
N VAL A 102 -8.25 -6.42 -6.95
CA VAL A 102 -8.41 -6.04 -8.35
C VAL A 102 -8.01 -4.59 -8.65
N ASP A 103 -8.21 -3.66 -7.69
CA ASP A 103 -7.90 -2.24 -7.90
C ASP A 103 -6.41 -2.01 -8.06
N LEU A 104 -5.61 -2.70 -7.23
CA LEU A 104 -4.16 -2.67 -7.34
C LEU A 104 -3.66 -3.55 -8.47
N LEU A 105 -4.20 -4.75 -8.69
CA LEU A 105 -3.72 -5.63 -9.75
C LEU A 105 -3.87 -4.97 -11.13
N GLU A 106 -5.04 -4.40 -11.42
CA GLU A 106 -5.33 -3.73 -12.69
C GLU A 106 -4.95 -2.24 -12.70
N GLY A 107 -4.48 -1.68 -11.58
CA GLY A 107 -4.10 -0.28 -11.46
C GLY A 107 -5.28 0.69 -11.63
N ARG A 108 -6.51 0.21 -11.36
CA ARG A 108 -7.75 1.01 -11.45
C ARG A 108 -7.73 2.13 -10.43
N ASP A 109 -7.38 1.81 -9.18
CA ASP A 109 -7.43 2.74 -8.05
C ASP A 109 -6.18 2.67 -7.15
N LEU A 110 -5.12 3.34 -7.59
CA LEU A 110 -3.87 3.42 -6.82
C LEU A 110 -3.96 4.43 -5.67
N PHE A 111 -4.91 5.36 -5.73
CA PHE A 111 -5.12 6.31 -4.65
C PHE A 111 -5.62 5.62 -3.38
N SER A 112 -6.58 4.70 -3.47
CA SER A 112 -6.99 3.89 -2.32
C SER A 112 -5.84 3.10 -1.73
N VAL A 113 -4.91 2.60 -2.57
CA VAL A 113 -3.69 1.92 -2.10
C VAL A 113 -2.83 2.86 -1.27
N CYS A 114 -2.60 4.10 -1.74
CA CYS A 114 -1.89 5.12 -0.97
C CYS A 114 -2.58 5.41 0.38
N VAL A 115 -3.91 5.58 0.37
CA VAL A 115 -4.70 5.80 1.60
C VAL A 115 -4.54 4.64 2.58
N THR A 116 -4.60 3.40 2.12
CA THR A 116 -4.39 2.22 2.97
C THR A 116 -2.99 2.19 3.58
N LEU A 117 -1.96 2.50 2.80
CA LEU A 117 -0.58 2.55 3.30
C LEU A 117 -0.38 3.67 4.32
N GLN A 118 -0.96 4.85 4.08
CA GLN A 118 -0.96 5.98 5.04
C GLN A 118 -1.71 5.62 6.32
N ALA A 119 -2.87 4.98 6.21
CA ALA A 119 -3.64 4.49 7.35
C ALA A 119 -2.84 3.46 8.15
N LEU A 120 -2.23 2.49 7.46
CA LEU A 120 -1.34 1.50 8.06
C LEU A 120 -0.20 2.19 8.81
N ALA A 121 0.54 3.10 8.17
CA ALA A 121 1.65 3.80 8.78
C ALA A 121 1.27 4.53 10.08
N ARG A 122 0.11 5.22 10.10
CA ARG A 122 -0.42 5.85 11.33
C ARG A 122 -0.71 4.84 12.44
N LYS A 123 -1.22 3.65 12.09
CA LYS A 123 -1.46 2.57 13.06
C LYS A 123 -0.15 1.97 13.58
N LEU A 124 0.84 1.84 12.71
CA LEU A 124 2.17 1.36 13.05
C LEU A 124 2.96 2.34 13.92
N GLU A 125 2.83 3.63 13.67
CA GLU A 125 3.39 4.67 14.54
C GLU A 125 2.83 4.52 15.96
N LYS A 126 1.51 4.37 16.08
CA LYS A 126 0.85 4.25 17.39
C LYS A 126 1.12 2.93 18.10
N SER A 127 1.21 1.82 17.35
CA SER A 127 1.30 0.47 17.93
C SER A 127 2.74 -0.04 18.07
N HIS A 128 3.60 0.29 17.11
CA HIS A 128 4.99 -0.18 17.03
C HIS A 128 6.03 0.94 17.11
N GLY A 129 5.64 2.22 17.16
CA GLY A 129 6.58 3.35 17.20
C GLY A 129 7.31 3.58 15.87
N ILE A 130 6.77 3.07 14.76
CA ILE A 130 7.39 3.19 13.43
C ILE A 130 7.06 4.57 12.85
N ALA A 131 8.09 5.32 12.45
CA ALA A 131 7.90 6.64 11.85
C ALA A 131 7.05 6.53 10.56
N PRO A 132 6.03 7.39 10.39
CA PRO A 132 5.22 7.39 9.18
C PRO A 132 6.02 7.91 7.97
N PRO A 133 5.58 7.60 6.74
CA PRO A 133 6.17 8.13 5.53
C PRO A 133 6.11 9.67 5.52
N LYS A 134 7.07 10.31 4.84
CA LYS A 134 7.08 11.77 4.64
C LYS A 134 5.74 12.23 4.05
N GLN A 135 5.01 13.07 4.78
CA GLN A 135 3.75 13.61 4.31
C GLN A 135 3.99 14.80 3.37
N VAL A 136 3.28 14.83 2.24
CA VAL A 136 3.31 15.99 1.35
C VAL A 136 2.40 17.06 1.96
N PRO A 137 2.90 18.26 2.28
CA PRO A 137 2.06 19.31 2.86
C PRO A 137 0.94 19.69 1.89
N LYS A 138 -0.29 19.77 2.40
CA LYS A 138 -1.54 20.08 1.65
C LYS A 138 -1.53 21.42 0.89
N ASN A 139 -0.45 22.21 0.99
CA ASN A 139 -0.32 23.55 0.40
C ASN A 139 0.39 23.54 -0.98
N LYS A 140 0.57 22.37 -1.60
CA LYS A 140 1.18 22.21 -2.94
C LYS A 140 0.41 21.22 -3.85
N ILE A 141 -0.90 21.10 -3.65
CA ILE A 141 -1.80 20.34 -4.53
C ILE A 141 -2.77 21.33 -5.17
#